data_AF-A0A7W4IAF5-F1
#
_entry.id   AF-A0A7W4IAF5-F1
#
_cell.length_a   1.000
_cell.length_b   1.000
_cell.length_c   1.000
_cell.angle_alpha   90.00
_cell.angle_beta   90.00
_cell.angle_gamma   90.00
#
_symmetry.space_group_name_H-M   'P 1'
#
loop_
_entity.id
_entity.type
_entity.pdbx_description
1 polymer ?
#
loop_
_entity_poly.entity_id
_entity_poly.type
_entity_poly.pdbx_seq_one_letter_code
_entity_poly.pdbx_strand_id
1 'polypeptide(L)'
;MSEAWRYRPGDHYVLDDLSGFKIRRSRARVIPGGQTGEALVDARRWEAQQPQDFVRGVADDQSVDLARPRQQTCFTVVGTCVVAPAAAGSDVVAVASTAGFAVGDQVQIMLDRGENVVASVLAVGSGNLTIAPVLPGSVGVLGGGMENMVLKRASGA
;
A
#
# COMPACT_ATOMS: atom_id res chain seq x y z
N MET A 1 2.47 -56.73 -9.61
CA MET A 1 2.18 -57.70 -8.52
C MET A 1 0.91 -57.26 -7.82
N SER A 2 -0.21 -57.95 -8.03
CA SER A 2 -1.46 -57.71 -7.31
C SER A 2 -1.29 -58.16 -5.85
N GLU A 3 -1.66 -57.30 -4.90
CA GLU A 3 -1.57 -57.62 -3.48
C GLU A 3 -2.62 -58.67 -3.11
N ALA A 4 -2.26 -59.66 -2.29
CA ALA A 4 -3.20 -60.68 -1.83
C ALA A 4 -4.26 -60.06 -0.90
N TRP A 5 -5.53 -60.14 -1.31
CA TRP A 5 -6.70 -59.57 -0.62
C TRP A 5 -7.07 -60.39 0.62
N ARG A 6 -6.24 -60.32 1.66
CA ARG A 6 -6.55 -60.94 2.97
C ARG A 6 -6.72 -59.87 4.03
N TYR A 7 -7.71 -60.04 4.90
CA TYR A 7 -7.88 -59.21 6.07
C TYR A 7 -6.62 -59.27 6.96
N ARG A 8 -6.15 -58.11 7.41
CA ARG A 8 -5.05 -57.96 8.36
C ARG A 8 -5.56 -57.15 9.55
N PRO A 9 -5.65 -57.76 10.75
CA PRO A 9 -6.05 -57.04 11.96
C PRO A 9 -5.20 -55.79 12.15
N GLY A 10 -5.84 -54.65 12.41
CA GLY A 10 -5.18 -53.35 12.61
C GLY A 10 -4.82 -52.57 11.33
N ASP A 11 -4.84 -53.20 10.15
CA ASP A 11 -4.46 -52.57 8.87
C ASP A 11 -5.66 -51.98 8.12
N HIS A 12 -6.32 -51.02 8.77
CA HIS A 12 -7.48 -50.31 8.23
C HIS A 12 -7.07 -49.26 7.18
N TYR A 13 -8.04 -48.74 6.44
CA TYR A 13 -7.80 -47.64 5.51
C TYR A 13 -7.73 -46.31 6.27
N VAL A 14 -6.69 -45.54 5.97
CA VAL A 14 -6.49 -44.15 6.39
C VAL A 14 -6.46 -43.26 5.15
N LEU A 15 -6.76 -41.98 5.32
CA LEU A 15 -6.62 -41.00 4.24
C LEU A 15 -5.17 -40.50 4.20
N ASP A 16 -4.66 -40.32 2.99
CA ASP A 16 -3.41 -39.61 2.74
C ASP A 16 -3.71 -38.11 2.64
N ASP A 17 -3.09 -37.31 3.52
CA ASP A 17 -3.36 -35.88 3.65
C ASP A 17 -2.91 -35.06 2.42
N LEU A 18 -1.98 -35.58 1.61
CA LEU A 18 -1.52 -34.91 0.39
C LEU A 18 -2.28 -35.35 -0.85
N SER A 19 -2.72 -36.62 -0.91
CA SER A 19 -3.33 -37.19 -2.11
C SER A 19 -4.85 -37.31 -2.05
N GLY A 20 -5.41 -37.31 -0.84
CA GLY A 20 -6.83 -37.57 -0.60
C GLY A 20 -7.26 -39.02 -0.82
N PHE A 21 -6.35 -39.92 -1.23
CA PHE A 21 -6.68 -41.33 -1.50
C PHE A 21 -6.65 -42.17 -0.22
N LYS A 22 -7.47 -43.22 -0.21
CA LYS A 22 -7.47 -44.23 0.86
C LYS A 22 -6.26 -45.15 0.71
N ILE A 23 -5.41 -45.17 1.71
CA ILE A 23 -4.23 -46.05 1.79
C ILE A 23 -4.34 -46.97 3.01
N ARG A 24 -3.61 -48.09 3.00
CA ARG A 24 -3.54 -48.99 4.15
C ARG A 24 -2.67 -48.38 5.26
N ARG A 25 -3.08 -48.52 6.52
CA ARG A 25 -2.33 -48.01 7.68
C ARG A 25 -0.87 -48.50 7.69
N SER A 26 -0.62 -49.73 7.26
CA SER A 26 0.71 -50.33 7.16
C SER A 26 1.66 -49.64 6.16
N ARG A 27 1.12 -48.86 5.22
CA ARG A 27 1.88 -48.08 4.23
C ARG A 27 1.99 -46.61 4.56
N ALA A 28 1.18 -46.12 5.50
CA ALA A 28 1.12 -44.72 5.84
C ALA A 28 2.33 -44.35 6.73
N ARG A 29 2.97 -43.22 6.44
CA ARG A 29 4.05 -42.62 7.22
C ARG A 29 3.70 -41.19 7.56
N VAL A 30 4.17 -40.71 8.71
CA VAL A 30 4.04 -39.30 9.10
C VAL A 30 5.29 -38.55 8.64
N ILE A 31 5.11 -37.39 8.02
CA ILE A 31 6.22 -36.48 7.71
C ILE A 31 6.59 -35.71 9.00
N PRO A 32 7.83 -35.85 9.51
CA PRO A 32 8.21 -35.18 10.76
C PRO A 32 8.53 -33.69 10.53
N GLY A 33 7.73 -32.80 11.13
CA GLY A 33 7.98 -31.34 11.21
C GLY A 33 8.02 -30.58 9.87
N GLY A 34 8.22 -29.26 9.94
CA GLY A 34 8.25 -28.36 8.76
C GLY A 34 6.87 -27.84 8.31
N GLN A 35 6.78 -27.32 7.08
CA GLN A 35 5.57 -26.74 6.49
C GLN A 35 4.45 -27.79 6.25
N THR A 36 4.83 -29.06 6.05
CA THR A 36 3.93 -30.21 5.92
C THR A 36 3.97 -31.13 7.15
N GLY A 37 4.57 -30.64 8.25
CA GLY A 37 4.79 -31.43 9.45
C GLY A 37 3.50 -32.04 9.98
N GLU A 38 3.57 -33.32 10.33
CA GLU A 38 2.48 -34.16 10.85
C GLU A 38 1.50 -34.72 9.80
N ALA A 39 1.67 -34.40 8.51
CA ALA A 39 0.88 -35.01 7.45
C ALA A 39 1.11 -36.54 7.37
N LEU A 40 0.02 -37.31 7.33
CA LEU A 40 0.01 -38.74 7.13
C LEU A 40 -0.07 -39.03 5.63
N VAL A 41 1.00 -39.61 5.06
CA VAL A 41 1.16 -39.80 3.61
C VAL A 41 1.47 -41.26 3.25
N ASP A 42 1.23 -41.65 2.01
CA ASP A 42 1.71 -42.94 1.49
C ASP A 42 3.26 -42.96 1.51
N ALA A 43 3.85 -44.11 1.84
CA ALA A 43 5.31 -44.31 1.86
C ALA A 43 6.00 -43.93 0.54
N ARG A 44 5.28 -43.96 -0.61
CA ARG A 44 5.81 -43.54 -1.91
C ARG A 44 6.01 -42.03 -2.05
N ARG A 45 5.28 -41.24 -1.26
CA ARG A 45 5.31 -39.77 -1.25
C ARG A 45 6.04 -39.22 -0.02
N TRP A 46 6.49 -40.12 0.85
CA TRP A 46 7.25 -39.75 2.02
C TRP A 46 8.65 -39.31 1.60
N GLU A 47 9.05 -38.14 2.07
CA GLU A 47 10.37 -37.56 1.80
C GLU A 47 11.05 -37.19 3.12
N ALA A 48 12.36 -37.36 3.17
CA ALA A 48 13.16 -36.89 4.31
C ALA A 48 13.22 -35.35 4.27
N GLN A 49 12.86 -34.69 5.37
CA GLN A 49 12.95 -33.24 5.47
C GLN A 49 14.41 -32.81 5.62
N GLN A 50 14.78 -31.70 4.98
CA GLN A 50 16.09 -31.12 5.15
C GLN A 50 16.18 -30.41 6.50
N PRO A 51 17.37 -30.33 7.13
CA PRO A 51 17.53 -29.61 8.40
C PRO A 51 17.06 -28.15 8.35
N GLN A 52 17.09 -27.52 7.16
CA GLN A 52 16.63 -26.16 6.94
C GLN A 52 15.11 -25.99 7.09
N ASP A 53 14.32 -27.05 6.85
CA ASP A 53 12.84 -27.02 6.97
C ASP A 53 12.37 -26.86 8.42
N PHE A 54 13.26 -27.11 9.39
CA PHE A 54 13.02 -26.93 10.82
C PHE A 54 13.40 -25.54 11.31
N VAL A 55 14.02 -24.70 10.47
CA VAL A 55 14.43 -23.35 10.84
C VAL A 55 13.19 -22.46 10.91
N ARG A 56 12.86 -22.02 12.12
CA ARG A 56 11.80 -21.03 12.35
C ARG A 56 12.43 -19.64 12.41
N GLY A 57 11.86 -18.70 11.67
CA GLY A 57 12.20 -17.30 11.83
C GLY A 57 11.88 -16.85 13.26
N VAL A 58 12.83 -16.22 13.92
CA VAL A 58 12.58 -15.49 15.17
C VAL A 58 12.28 -14.06 14.78
N ALA A 59 11.18 -13.49 15.29
CA ALA A 59 10.87 -12.09 15.07
C ALA A 59 12.00 -11.24 15.68
N ASP A 60 12.58 -10.37 14.86
CA ASP A 60 13.65 -9.49 15.30
C ASP A 60 13.10 -8.39 16.20
N ASP A 61 13.73 -8.17 17.35
CA ASP A 61 13.37 -7.07 18.24
C ASP A 61 13.88 -5.76 17.64
N GLN A 62 12.96 -4.96 17.08
CA GLN A 62 13.27 -3.65 16.52
C GLN A 62 13.42 -2.56 17.59
N SER A 63 13.41 -2.91 18.88
CA SER A 63 13.65 -1.95 19.95
C SER A 63 15.10 -1.43 19.89
N VAL A 64 15.26 -0.13 20.13
CA VAL A 64 16.56 0.53 20.14
C VAL A 64 16.67 1.35 21.43
N ASP A 65 17.81 1.26 22.12
CA ASP A 65 18.03 1.93 23.42
C ASP A 65 17.83 3.46 23.34
N LEU A 66 18.16 4.04 22.19
CA LEU A 66 18.03 5.47 21.90
C LEU A 66 17.42 5.66 20.51
N ALA A 67 16.08 5.66 20.46
CA ALA A 67 15.36 6.05 19.25
C ALA A 67 15.57 7.53 18.96
N ARG A 68 16.12 7.87 17.79
CA ARG A 68 16.12 9.26 17.32
C ARG A 68 14.66 9.67 17.04
N PRO A 69 14.19 10.83 17.54
CA PRO A 69 12.87 11.34 17.18
C PRO A 69 12.75 11.43 15.66
N ARG A 70 11.60 11.01 15.12
CA ARG A 70 11.31 11.24 13.70
C ARG A 70 11.33 12.75 13.45
N GLN A 71 11.96 13.15 12.35
CA GLN A 71 11.90 14.53 11.89
C GLN A 71 10.46 14.89 11.56
N GLN A 72 10.07 16.14 11.86
CA GLN A 72 8.79 16.67 11.39
C GLN A 72 8.79 16.74 9.87
N THR A 73 7.65 16.43 9.25
CA THR A 73 7.50 16.58 7.81
C THR A 73 7.55 18.07 7.44
N CYS A 74 8.68 18.51 6.89
CA CYS A 74 8.79 19.80 6.21
C CYS A 74 8.64 19.57 4.70
N PHE A 75 7.74 20.32 4.06
CA PHE A 75 7.54 20.23 2.62
C PHE A 75 8.42 21.28 1.93
N THR A 76 9.39 20.85 1.13
CA THR A 76 10.25 21.75 0.33
C THR A 76 9.49 22.38 -0.82
N VAL A 77 8.52 21.66 -1.39
CA VAL A 77 7.59 22.15 -2.41
C VAL A 77 6.21 21.69 -2.00
N VAL A 78 5.31 22.64 -1.73
CA VAL A 78 3.90 22.35 -1.49
C VAL A 78 3.16 22.60 -2.80
N GLY A 79 2.51 21.57 -3.32
CA GLY A 79 1.75 21.63 -4.55
C GLY A 79 0.50 20.78 -4.47
N THR A 80 -0.57 21.23 -5.11
CA THR A 80 -1.82 20.51 -5.27
C THR A 80 -2.35 20.74 -6.68
N CYS A 81 -3.27 19.90 -7.14
CA CYS A 81 -4.01 20.11 -8.37
C CYS A 81 -5.39 20.75 -8.09
N VAL A 82 -5.90 21.46 -9.10
CA VAL A 82 -7.28 21.94 -9.14
C VAL A 82 -8.22 20.75 -9.40
N VAL A 83 -9.32 20.65 -8.64
CA VAL A 83 -10.29 19.54 -8.74
C VAL A 83 -11.66 19.95 -9.26
N ALA A 84 -11.93 21.25 -9.30
CA ALA A 84 -13.11 21.80 -9.97
C ALA A 84 -12.75 23.09 -10.72
N PRO A 85 -13.33 23.33 -11.91
CA PRO A 85 -13.03 24.52 -12.68
C PRO A 85 -13.46 25.79 -11.93
N ALA A 86 -12.63 26.83 -12.00
CA ALA A 86 -12.94 28.16 -11.50
C ALA A 86 -12.89 29.19 -12.65
N ALA A 87 -13.92 30.02 -12.74
CA ALA A 87 -14.02 31.05 -13.78
C ALA A 87 -13.11 32.24 -13.48
N ALA A 88 -12.85 33.05 -14.51
CA ALA A 88 -12.25 34.36 -14.33
C ALA A 88 -13.11 35.22 -13.37
N GLY A 89 -12.47 35.94 -12.47
CA GLY A 89 -13.11 36.70 -11.39
C GLY A 89 -13.40 35.90 -10.13
N SER A 90 -13.20 34.57 -10.12
CA SER A 90 -13.33 33.76 -8.90
C SER A 90 -12.21 34.05 -7.91
N ASP A 91 -12.57 34.15 -6.64
CA ASP A 91 -11.66 34.23 -5.49
C ASP A 91 -11.44 32.87 -4.82
N VAL A 92 -12.17 31.83 -5.22
CA VAL A 92 -12.06 30.47 -4.66
C VAL A 92 -11.56 29.50 -5.72
N VAL A 93 -10.57 28.68 -5.34
CA VAL A 93 -10.02 27.58 -6.14
C VAL A 93 -10.19 26.27 -5.36
N ALA A 94 -10.92 25.32 -5.94
CA ALA A 94 -11.07 23.99 -5.37
C ALA A 94 -9.83 23.14 -5.69
N VAL A 95 -9.22 22.58 -4.66
CA VAL A 95 -7.95 21.83 -4.74
C VAL A 95 -8.06 20.45 -4.12
N ALA A 96 -7.25 19.50 -4.61
CA ALA A 96 -7.24 18.13 -4.09
C ALA A 96 -6.78 18.04 -2.62
N SER A 97 -5.83 18.89 -2.22
CA SER A 97 -5.34 18.95 -0.84
C SER A 97 -4.96 20.38 -0.47
N THR A 98 -5.28 20.75 0.77
CA THR A 98 -4.86 22.01 1.39
C THR A 98 -3.70 21.83 2.37
N ALA A 99 -3.15 20.61 2.47
CA ALA A 99 -2.03 20.32 3.37
C ALA A 99 -0.78 21.15 2.99
N GLY A 100 -0.20 21.84 3.97
CA GLY A 100 1.01 22.65 3.79
C GLY A 100 0.77 24.10 3.30
N PHE A 101 -0.48 24.45 2.96
CA PHE A 101 -0.89 25.84 2.70
C PHE A 101 -1.34 26.52 4.00
N ALA A 102 -0.98 27.79 4.14
CA ALA A 102 -1.36 28.67 5.23
C ALA A 102 -1.82 30.03 4.67
N VAL A 103 -2.60 30.75 5.48
CA VAL A 103 -3.00 32.12 5.16
C VAL A 103 -1.75 33.00 5.06
N GLY A 104 -1.67 33.81 4.00
CA GLY A 104 -0.53 34.67 3.68
C GLY A 104 0.47 34.05 2.70
N ASP A 105 0.38 32.75 2.41
CA ASP A 105 1.25 32.11 1.43
C ASP A 105 1.02 32.68 0.02
N GLN A 106 2.10 32.83 -0.75
CA GLN A 106 1.99 33.07 -2.19
C GLN A 106 1.87 31.75 -2.94
N VAL A 107 0.89 31.65 -3.83
CA VAL A 107 0.67 30.50 -4.69
C VAL A 107 0.76 30.92 -6.15
N GLN A 108 1.29 30.02 -6.97
CA GLN A 108 1.34 30.12 -8.42
C GLN A 108 0.33 29.14 -9.01
N ILE A 109 -0.53 29.64 -9.89
CA ILE A 109 -1.61 28.88 -10.52
C ILE A 109 -1.45 29.00 -12.03
N MET A 110 -1.43 27.86 -12.73
CA MET A 110 -1.48 27.85 -14.20
C MET A 110 -2.94 28.04 -14.66
N LEU A 111 -3.18 29.04 -15.51
CA LEU A 111 -4.48 29.25 -16.14
C LEU A 111 -4.61 28.41 -17.42
N ASP A 112 -5.83 28.19 -17.88
CA ASP A 112 -6.11 27.43 -19.12
C ASP A 112 -5.47 28.04 -20.38
N ARG A 113 -5.20 29.35 -20.34
CA ARG A 113 -4.50 30.08 -21.42
C ARG A 113 -2.97 29.89 -21.41
N GLY A 114 -2.43 29.07 -20.52
CA GLY A 114 -1.00 28.79 -20.40
C GLY A 114 -0.20 29.87 -19.66
N GLU A 115 -0.88 30.80 -18.98
CA GLU A 115 -0.24 31.83 -18.17
C GLU A 115 -0.22 31.45 -16.70
N ASN A 116 0.89 31.73 -16.02
CA ASN A 116 1.00 31.59 -14.58
C ASN A 116 0.59 32.87 -13.87
N VAL A 117 -0.31 32.75 -12.91
CA VAL A 117 -0.74 33.84 -12.02
C VAL A 117 -0.21 33.59 -10.62
N VAL A 118 0.25 34.66 -9.96
CA VAL A 118 0.62 34.62 -8.55
C VAL A 118 -0.50 35.28 -7.74
N ALA A 119 -0.99 34.59 -6.73
CA ALA A 119 -1.99 35.09 -5.79
C ALA A 119 -1.57 34.76 -4.34
N SER A 120 -2.06 35.52 -3.37
CA SER A 120 -1.91 35.21 -1.95
C SER A 120 -3.11 34.43 -1.43
N VAL A 121 -2.87 33.48 -0.51
CA VAL A 121 -3.93 32.73 0.16
C VAL A 121 -4.52 33.58 1.28
N LEU A 122 -5.81 33.91 1.19
CA LEU A 122 -6.56 34.63 2.22
C LEU A 122 -7.22 33.71 3.23
N ALA A 123 -7.68 32.54 2.79
CA ALA A 123 -8.30 31.54 3.65
C ALA A 123 -8.06 30.13 3.10
N VAL A 124 -7.97 29.16 4.01
CA VAL A 124 -7.81 27.75 3.70
C VAL A 124 -9.03 27.00 4.21
N GLY A 125 -9.85 26.49 3.30
CA GLY A 125 -11.00 25.63 3.59
C GLY A 125 -10.66 24.14 3.48
N SER A 126 -11.63 23.28 3.75
CA SER A 126 -11.51 21.84 3.48
C SER A 126 -11.61 21.58 1.98
N GLY A 127 -10.46 21.61 1.28
CA GLY A 127 -10.38 21.38 -0.17
C GLY A 127 -10.55 22.64 -1.03
N ASN A 128 -10.56 23.83 -0.43
CA ASN A 128 -10.66 25.10 -1.17
C ASN A 128 -9.60 26.09 -0.67
N LEU A 129 -9.03 26.88 -1.58
CA LEU A 129 -8.18 28.02 -1.27
C LEU A 129 -8.88 29.30 -1.72
N THR A 130 -9.10 30.23 -0.79
CA THR A 130 -9.53 31.60 -1.12
C THR A 130 -8.30 32.44 -1.38
N ILE A 131 -8.26 33.15 -2.50
CA ILE A 131 -7.07 33.83 -3.01
C ILE A 131 -7.34 35.32 -3.33
N ALA A 132 -6.28 36.13 -3.28
CA ALA A 132 -6.29 37.50 -3.79
C ALA A 132 -4.98 37.83 -4.55
N PRO A 133 -5.03 38.56 -5.67
CA PRO A 133 -6.24 39.03 -6.37
C PRO A 133 -7.05 37.87 -6.96
N VAL A 134 -8.31 38.15 -7.31
CA VAL A 134 -9.18 37.16 -7.98
C VAL A 134 -8.56 36.71 -9.30
N LEU A 135 -8.94 35.52 -9.76
CA LEU A 135 -8.36 34.93 -10.97
C LEU A 135 -8.58 35.83 -12.21
N PRO A 136 -7.53 36.22 -12.95
CA PRO A 136 -7.68 37.01 -14.16
C PRO A 136 -8.08 36.19 -15.39
N GLY A 137 -8.19 34.86 -15.27
CA GLY A 137 -8.63 33.93 -16.31
C GLY A 137 -9.20 32.66 -15.69
N SER A 138 -9.82 31.80 -16.49
CA SER A 138 -10.31 30.51 -15.98
C SER A 138 -9.17 29.55 -15.69
N VAL A 139 -9.41 28.66 -14.71
CA VAL A 139 -8.59 27.49 -14.44
C VAL A 139 -9.49 26.27 -14.45
N GLY A 140 -9.22 25.35 -15.34
CA GLY A 140 -10.00 24.15 -15.58
C GLY A 140 -9.37 22.90 -14.96
N VAL A 141 -10.09 21.80 -15.14
CA VAL A 141 -9.65 20.45 -14.82
C VAL A 141 -9.65 19.69 -16.13
N LEU A 142 -8.47 19.38 -16.67
CA LEU A 142 -8.35 18.61 -17.91
C LEU A 142 -8.51 17.11 -17.68
N GLY A 143 -8.40 16.67 -16.41
CA GLY A 143 -8.52 15.28 -15.99
C GLY A 143 -7.31 14.42 -16.41
N GLY A 144 -7.25 13.20 -15.88
CA GLY A 144 -6.23 12.21 -16.28
C GLY A 144 -4.80 12.53 -15.86
N GLY A 145 -4.60 13.34 -14.80
CA GLY A 145 -3.27 13.74 -14.33
C GLY A 145 -2.67 14.95 -15.05
N MET A 146 -3.48 15.66 -15.86
CA MET A 146 -3.13 16.91 -16.53
C MET A 146 -3.88 18.11 -15.92
N GLU A 147 -4.26 18.03 -14.64
CA GLU A 147 -4.92 19.13 -13.96
C GLU A 147 -3.98 20.33 -13.79
N ASN A 148 -4.55 21.54 -13.80
CA ASN A 148 -3.79 22.73 -13.50
C ASN A 148 -3.24 22.66 -12.07
N MET A 149 -1.96 22.96 -11.93
CA MET A 149 -1.26 22.91 -10.65
C MET A 149 -1.35 24.23 -9.90
N VAL A 150 -1.50 24.12 -8.59
CA VAL A 150 -1.38 25.20 -7.60
C VAL A 150 -0.14 24.92 -6.77
N LEU A 151 0.87 25.76 -6.92
CA LEU A 151 2.18 25.59 -6.27
C LEU A 151 2.42 26.71 -5.27
N LYS A 152 2.71 26.38 -4.01
CA LYS A 152 3.20 27.35 -3.03
C LYS A 152 4.59 27.83 -3.46
N ARG A 153 4.77 29.14 -3.58
CA ARG A 153 6.07 29.75 -3.78
C ARG A 153 6.81 29.80 -2.44
N ALA A 154 8.10 29.50 -2.47
CA ALA A 154 8.96 29.79 -1.34
C ALA A 154 8.91 31.30 -1.06
N SER A 155 8.58 31.69 0.17
CA SER A 155 8.77 33.06 0.63
C SER A 155 10.27 33.35 0.54
N GLY A 156 10.67 34.31 -0.29
CA GLY A 156 12.06 34.76 -0.35
C GLY A 156 12.53 35.15 1.05
N ALA A 157 13.65 34.57 1.47
CA ALA A 157 14.43 35.04 2.61
C ALA A 157 15.02 36.43 2.31
#